data_AF-A0A924VJX2-F1
#
_entry.id   AF-A0A924VJX2-F1
#
_cell.length_a   1.000
_cell.length_b   1.000
_cell.length_c   1.000
_cell.angle_alpha   90.00
_cell.angle_beta   90.00
_cell.angle_gamma   90.00
#
_symmetry.space_group_name_H-M   'P 1'
#
loop_
_entity.id
_entity.type
_entity.pdbx_description
1 polymer ?
#
loop_
_entity_poly.entity_id
_entity_poly.type
_entity_poly.pdbx_seq_one_letter_code
_entity_poly.pdbx_strand_id
1 'polypeptide(L)'
;MTAVLRDRQLRRCCDALDQVSDGAPTLCEGWSAHDLAIHLWTLKHDPLGWPGIAVPALAATARWRADRIRRRWSYAELVARLRAGRGGVACMPFDRFEGHRHALGEYFVHTQDVVRANGLDQEEPSNELEDALWLRVQVAARQLHRRRRPGLVLETTDSRSAQVTGGTPGTFVTGPPSELLCWAYGREGVADVTIRR
;
A
#
# COMPACT_ATOMS: atom_id res chain seq x y z
N MET A 1 -3.45 13.79 -13.02
CA MET A 1 -2.05 13.40 -12.73
C MET A 1 -1.96 12.07 -11.96
N THR A 2 -2.71 11.90 -10.87
CA THR A 2 -2.67 10.71 -10.00
C THR A 2 -2.98 9.37 -10.68
N ALA A 3 -3.88 9.31 -11.67
CA ALA A 3 -4.19 8.07 -12.39
C ALA A 3 -2.99 7.51 -13.17
N VAL A 4 -2.18 8.38 -13.81
CA VAL A 4 -0.98 7.96 -14.56
C VAL A 4 0.07 7.43 -13.60
N LEU A 5 0.32 8.14 -12.49
CA LEU A 5 1.24 7.69 -11.44
C LEU A 5 0.81 6.36 -10.83
N ARG A 6 -0.47 6.21 -10.51
CA ARG A 6 -1.05 4.96 -10.02
C ARG A 6 -0.85 3.81 -11.01
N ASP A 7 -1.11 4.04 -12.30
CA ASP A 7 -0.96 3.00 -13.32
C ASP A 7 0.53 2.65 -13.54
N ARG A 8 1.45 3.62 -13.38
CA ARG A 8 2.90 3.34 -13.33
C ARG A 8 3.26 2.48 -12.11
N GLN A 9 2.72 2.78 -10.93
CA GLN A 9 2.98 1.98 -9.72
C GLN A 9 2.39 0.57 -9.83
N LEU A 10 1.21 0.39 -10.43
CA LEU A 10 0.67 -0.94 -10.73
C LEU A 10 1.64 -1.75 -11.60
N ARG A 11 2.20 -1.14 -12.65
CA ARG A 11 3.20 -1.82 -13.50
C ARG A 11 4.44 -2.18 -12.72
N ARG A 12 5.03 -1.25 -11.97
CA ARG A 12 6.20 -1.52 -11.11
C ARG A 12 5.94 -2.67 -10.13
N CYS A 13 4.75 -2.71 -9.53
CA CYS A 13 4.36 -3.80 -8.64
C CYS A 13 4.30 -5.15 -9.38
N CYS A 14 3.70 -5.19 -10.57
CA CYS A 14 3.68 -6.40 -11.40
C CYS A 14 5.09 -6.82 -11.85
N ASP A 15 5.97 -5.86 -12.15
CA ASP A 15 7.34 -6.13 -12.58
C ASP A 15 8.20 -6.66 -11.41
N ALA A 16 7.98 -6.19 -10.18
CA ALA A 16 8.59 -6.78 -8.98
C ALA A 16 8.08 -8.20 -8.71
N LEU A 17 6.77 -8.44 -8.89
CA LEU A 17 6.16 -9.76 -8.74
C LEU A 17 6.70 -10.77 -9.77
N ASP A 18 6.89 -10.36 -11.02
CA ASP A 18 7.44 -11.24 -12.07
C ASP A 18 8.91 -11.64 -11.83
N GLN A 19 9.64 -10.92 -10.97
CA GLN A 19 11.03 -11.23 -10.63
C GLN A 19 11.18 -12.29 -9.54
N VAL A 20 10.07 -12.71 -8.89
CA VAL A 20 10.10 -13.65 -7.78
C VAL A 20 9.19 -14.84 -8.02
N SER A 21 9.46 -15.97 -7.36
CA SER A 21 8.57 -17.14 -7.38
C SER A 21 7.27 -16.86 -6.62
N ASP A 22 6.22 -17.62 -6.89
CA ASP A 22 4.92 -17.53 -6.22
C ASP A 22 4.96 -17.70 -4.69
N GLY A 23 5.91 -18.51 -4.21
CA GLY A 23 6.20 -18.75 -2.80
C GLY A 23 7.19 -17.77 -2.15
N ALA A 24 7.68 -16.76 -2.87
CA ALA A 24 8.67 -15.82 -2.34
C ALA A 24 8.10 -15.02 -1.14
N PRO A 25 8.91 -14.74 -0.12
CA PRO A 25 8.47 -13.98 1.05
C PRO A 25 8.14 -12.53 0.69
N THR A 26 7.32 -11.90 1.51
CA THR A 26 7.03 -10.46 1.45
C THR A 26 7.19 -9.86 2.86
N LEU A 27 7.21 -8.53 2.96
CA LEU A 27 7.17 -7.86 4.27
C LEU A 27 5.80 -7.99 4.97
N CYS A 28 4.75 -8.46 4.27
CA CYS A 28 3.50 -8.86 4.90
C CYS A 28 3.70 -10.24 5.54
N GLU A 29 3.75 -10.29 6.87
CA GLU A 29 3.99 -11.52 7.61
C GLU A 29 3.02 -12.64 7.20
N GLY A 30 3.59 -13.81 6.86
CA GLY A 30 2.84 -14.98 6.44
C GLY A 30 2.26 -14.93 5.02
N TRP A 31 2.54 -13.87 4.24
CA TRP A 31 2.09 -13.75 2.85
C TRP A 31 3.21 -14.09 1.88
N SER A 32 2.91 -14.99 0.94
CA SER A 32 3.75 -15.17 -0.25
C SER A 32 3.49 -14.09 -1.30
N ALA A 33 4.34 -14.00 -2.31
CA ALA A 33 4.12 -13.14 -3.48
C ALA A 33 2.75 -13.43 -4.15
N HIS A 34 2.31 -14.69 -4.17
CA HIS A 34 0.98 -15.06 -4.66
C HIS A 34 -0.15 -14.57 -3.74
N ASP A 35 -0.02 -14.65 -2.41
CA ASP A 35 -0.99 -14.03 -1.49
C ASP A 35 -1.12 -12.53 -1.75
N LEU A 36 0.00 -11.84 -1.93
CA LEU A 36 0.03 -10.40 -2.21
C LEU A 36 -0.64 -10.07 -3.56
N ALA A 37 -0.40 -10.87 -4.61
CA ALA A 37 -1.09 -10.72 -5.89
C ALA A 37 -2.62 -10.93 -5.76
N ILE A 38 -3.04 -11.91 -4.96
CA ILE A 38 -4.47 -12.17 -4.67
C ILE A 38 -5.10 -11.01 -3.92
N HIS A 39 -4.40 -10.42 -2.95
CA HIS A 39 -4.85 -9.23 -2.24
C HIS A 39 -5.06 -8.06 -3.20
N LEU A 40 -4.08 -7.74 -4.05
CA LEU A 40 -4.19 -6.69 -5.05
C LEU A 40 -5.36 -6.93 -6.02
N TRP A 41 -5.58 -8.18 -6.42
CA TRP A 41 -6.71 -8.55 -7.26
C TRP A 41 -8.05 -8.33 -6.56
N THR A 42 -8.14 -8.77 -5.30
CA THR A 42 -9.34 -8.65 -4.46
C THR A 42 -9.67 -7.18 -4.23
N LEU A 43 -8.67 -6.36 -3.88
CA LEU A 43 -8.78 -4.91 -3.81
C LEU A 43 -9.44 -4.32 -5.06
N LYS A 44 -8.92 -4.70 -6.23
CA LYS A 44 -9.35 -4.17 -7.51
C LYS A 44 -10.75 -4.60 -7.92
N HIS A 45 -11.16 -5.83 -7.59
CA HIS A 45 -12.33 -6.47 -8.18
C HIS A 45 -13.45 -6.86 -7.19
N ASP A 46 -13.19 -6.86 -5.89
CA ASP A 46 -14.16 -7.26 -4.86
C ASP A 46 -14.35 -6.15 -3.80
N PRO A 47 -15.28 -5.21 -4.06
CA PRO A 47 -15.67 -4.18 -3.11
C PRO A 47 -16.14 -4.71 -1.76
N LEU A 48 -16.73 -5.90 -1.77
CA LEU A 48 -17.29 -6.56 -0.59
C LEU A 48 -16.27 -7.43 0.13
N GLY A 49 -15.06 -7.59 -0.43
CA GLY A 49 -13.96 -8.39 0.13
C GLY A 49 -13.02 -7.60 1.02
N TRP A 50 -12.91 -6.29 0.78
CA TRP A 50 -12.07 -5.38 1.56
C TRP A 50 -12.33 -5.38 3.08
N PRO A 51 -13.57 -5.40 3.59
CA PRO A 51 -13.82 -5.47 5.04
C PRO A 51 -13.30 -6.77 5.66
N GLY A 52 -13.21 -7.85 4.86
CA GLY A 52 -12.82 -9.18 5.33
C GLY A 52 -11.38 -9.30 5.82
N ILE A 53 -10.51 -8.43 5.31
CA ILE A 53 -9.09 -8.40 5.62
C ILE A 53 -8.83 -7.59 6.91
N ALA A 54 -9.67 -6.57 7.19
CA ALA A 54 -9.54 -5.71 8.35
C ALA A 54 -10.42 -6.11 9.55
N VAL A 55 -11.43 -6.98 9.34
CA VAL A 55 -12.39 -7.41 10.37
C VAL A 55 -12.19 -8.90 10.68
N PRO A 56 -11.68 -9.26 11.88
CA PRO A 56 -11.38 -10.65 12.25
C PRO A 56 -12.56 -11.63 12.05
N ALA A 57 -13.79 -11.19 12.29
CA ALA A 57 -15.01 -11.99 12.11
C ALA A 57 -15.25 -12.43 10.65
N LEU A 58 -14.62 -11.76 9.69
CA LEU A 58 -14.74 -12.05 8.26
C LEU A 58 -13.50 -12.76 7.68
N ALA A 59 -12.52 -13.11 8.52
CA ALA A 59 -11.27 -13.71 8.07
C ALA A 59 -11.46 -15.06 7.37
N ALA A 60 -12.44 -15.88 7.81
CA ALA A 60 -12.76 -17.14 7.13
C ALA A 60 -13.30 -16.91 5.71
N THR A 61 -14.16 -15.91 5.53
CA THR A 61 -14.68 -15.51 4.22
C THR A 61 -13.57 -14.97 3.33
N ALA A 62 -12.68 -14.14 3.89
CA ALA A 62 -11.52 -13.61 3.16
C ALA A 62 -10.60 -14.73 2.69
N ARG A 63 -10.26 -15.69 3.56
CA ARG A 63 -9.48 -16.90 3.21
C ARG A 63 -10.15 -17.70 2.09
N TRP A 64 -11.45 -17.98 2.22
CA TRP A 64 -12.17 -18.74 1.20
C TRP A 64 -12.17 -18.04 -0.18
N ARG A 65 -12.31 -16.70 -0.21
CA ARG A 65 -12.24 -15.94 -1.46
C ARG A 65 -10.84 -15.96 -2.06
N ALA A 66 -9.81 -15.77 -1.23
CA ALA A 66 -8.42 -15.87 -1.66
C ALA A 66 -8.12 -17.24 -2.28
N ASP A 67 -8.57 -18.32 -1.63
CA ASP A 67 -8.42 -19.68 -2.12
C ASP A 67 -9.13 -19.94 -3.45
N ARG A 68 -10.28 -19.30 -3.69
CA ARG A 68 -10.96 -19.37 -4.99
C ARG A 68 -10.15 -18.71 -6.10
N ILE A 69 -9.53 -17.57 -5.82
CA ILE A 69 -8.67 -16.88 -6.79
C ILE A 69 -7.43 -17.73 -7.07
N ARG A 70 -6.77 -18.23 -6.01
CA ARG A 70 -5.61 -19.13 -6.09
C ARG A 70 -5.87 -20.38 -6.93
N ARG A 71 -7.04 -21.01 -6.79
CA ARG A 71 -7.41 -22.18 -7.59
C ARG A 71 -7.79 -21.84 -9.03
N ARG A 72 -8.15 -20.59 -9.31
CA ARG A 72 -8.64 -20.15 -10.61
C ARG A 72 -7.50 -19.75 -11.55
N TRP A 73 -6.43 -19.18 -11.02
CA TRP A 73 -5.30 -18.67 -11.81
C TRP A 73 -3.99 -19.07 -11.16
N SER A 74 -3.02 -19.48 -11.98
CA SER A 74 -1.64 -19.56 -11.53
C SER A 74 -1.10 -18.17 -11.15
N TYR A 75 0.02 -18.14 -10.43
CA TYR A 75 0.64 -16.89 -10.03
C TYR A 75 0.95 -15.96 -11.22
N ALA A 76 1.67 -16.46 -12.22
CA ALA A 76 2.00 -15.70 -13.43
C ALA A 76 0.74 -15.21 -14.18
N GLU A 77 -0.28 -16.06 -14.25
CA GLU A 77 -1.57 -15.72 -14.85
C GLU A 77 -2.32 -14.61 -14.10
N LEU A 78 -2.20 -14.56 -12.77
CA LEU A 78 -2.81 -13.53 -11.94
C LEU A 78 -2.05 -12.21 -12.10
N VAL A 79 -0.72 -12.23 -12.10
CA VAL A 79 0.12 -11.03 -12.33
C VAL A 79 -0.14 -10.44 -13.71
N ALA A 80 -0.22 -11.28 -14.75
CA ALA A 80 -0.58 -10.84 -16.10
C ALA A 80 -1.96 -10.17 -16.16
N ARG A 81 -2.96 -10.68 -15.42
CA ARG A 81 -4.29 -10.09 -15.34
C ARG A 81 -4.31 -8.77 -14.56
N LEU A 82 -3.53 -8.67 -13.48
CA LEU A 82 -3.34 -7.42 -12.74
C LEU A 82 -2.79 -6.33 -13.65
N ARG A 83 -1.72 -6.65 -14.40
CA ARG A 83 -1.07 -5.77 -15.39
C ARG A 83 -2.02 -5.33 -16.49
N ALA A 84 -2.87 -6.23 -17.00
CA ALA A 84 -3.80 -5.94 -18.09
C ALA A 84 -4.99 -5.06 -17.67
N GLY A 85 -5.43 -5.13 -16.41
CA GLY A 85 -6.58 -4.34 -15.95
C GLY A 85 -6.21 -2.86 -15.72
N ARG A 86 -7.14 -1.94 -16.01
CA ARG A 86 -6.97 -0.50 -15.71
C ARG A 86 -6.82 -0.27 -14.19
N GLY A 87 -5.94 0.63 -13.74
CA GLY A 87 -5.49 0.68 -12.33
C GLY A 87 -6.48 1.21 -11.28
N GLY A 88 -7.77 1.36 -11.59
CA GLY A 88 -8.80 1.75 -10.62
C GLY A 88 -9.15 0.60 -9.66
N VAL A 89 -9.34 0.93 -8.39
CA VAL A 89 -9.80 -0.01 -7.35
C VAL A 89 -11.32 0.11 -7.23
N ALA A 90 -12.07 -0.97 -7.52
CA ALA A 90 -13.53 -0.93 -7.49
C ALA A 90 -14.10 -0.82 -6.06
N CYS A 91 -13.31 -1.13 -5.02
CA CYS A 91 -13.79 -1.18 -3.64
C CYS A 91 -14.04 0.18 -2.97
N MET A 92 -13.70 1.28 -3.64
CA MET A 92 -13.89 2.65 -3.13
C MET A 92 -14.74 3.51 -4.08
N PRO A 93 -16.01 3.15 -4.36
CA PRO A 93 -16.85 3.86 -5.33
C PRO A 93 -17.25 5.28 -4.87
N PHE A 94 -17.12 5.57 -3.57
CA PHE A 94 -17.39 6.89 -2.98
C PHE A 94 -16.14 7.74 -2.74
N ASP A 95 -14.97 7.32 -3.26
CA ASP A 95 -13.78 8.19 -3.37
C ASP A 95 -13.99 9.25 -4.48
N ARG A 96 -15.06 10.04 -4.30
CA ARG A 96 -15.54 11.07 -5.23
C ARG A 96 -14.85 12.42 -5.00
N PHE A 97 -14.17 12.60 -3.87
CA PHE A 97 -13.61 13.88 -3.44
C PHE A 97 -12.07 13.93 -3.37
N GLU A 98 -11.35 12.82 -3.60
CA GLU A 98 -9.89 12.79 -3.44
C GLU A 98 -9.13 12.15 -4.62
N GLY A 99 -9.72 12.15 -5.81
CA GLY A 99 -8.99 12.01 -7.07
C GLY A 99 -7.93 10.89 -7.08
N HIS A 100 -8.33 9.69 -6.67
CA HIS A 100 -7.53 8.45 -6.70
C HIS A 100 -6.26 8.44 -5.85
N ARG A 101 -6.34 7.90 -4.63
CA ARG A 101 -5.15 7.82 -3.76
C ARG A 101 -4.95 6.51 -2.99
N HIS A 102 -6.00 5.75 -2.63
CA HIS A 102 -5.79 4.47 -1.93
C HIS A 102 -4.95 3.48 -2.76
N ALA A 103 -5.34 3.24 -4.01
CA ALA A 103 -4.64 2.36 -4.93
C ALA A 103 -3.18 2.73 -5.17
N LEU A 104 -2.85 4.04 -5.22
CA LEU A 104 -1.46 4.50 -5.36
C LEU A 104 -0.63 4.01 -4.17
N GLY A 105 -1.15 4.17 -2.95
CA GLY A 105 -0.47 3.72 -1.75
C GLY A 105 -0.35 2.20 -1.67
N GLU A 106 -1.43 1.47 -2.00
CA GLU A 106 -1.40 0.00 -2.05
C GLU A 106 -0.32 -0.51 -3.02
N TYR A 107 -0.31 -0.02 -4.27
CA TYR A 107 0.69 -0.47 -5.25
C TYR A 107 2.11 -0.08 -4.85
N PHE A 108 2.32 1.13 -4.33
CA PHE A 108 3.65 1.57 -3.91
C PHE A 108 4.18 0.71 -2.74
N VAL A 109 3.40 0.58 -1.66
CA VAL A 109 3.81 -0.16 -0.46
C VAL A 109 3.97 -1.64 -0.77
N HIS A 110 3.07 -2.25 -1.53
CA HIS A 110 3.19 -3.66 -1.90
C HIS A 110 4.30 -3.94 -2.91
N THR A 111 4.73 -2.94 -3.69
CA THR A 111 6.01 -3.06 -4.43
C THR A 111 7.17 -3.14 -3.43
N GLN A 112 7.21 -2.26 -2.40
CA GLN A 112 8.24 -2.31 -1.36
C GLN A 112 8.24 -3.64 -0.59
N ASP A 113 7.06 -4.20 -0.32
CA ASP A 113 6.94 -5.48 0.40
C ASP A 113 7.60 -6.64 -0.35
N VAL A 114 7.58 -6.62 -1.69
CA VAL A 114 8.25 -7.63 -2.54
C VAL A 114 9.73 -7.29 -2.70
N VAL A 115 10.03 -6.06 -3.08
CA VAL A 115 11.39 -5.62 -3.41
C VAL A 115 12.32 -5.77 -2.21
N ARG A 116 11.96 -5.22 -1.04
CA ARG A 116 12.82 -5.24 0.14
C ARG A 116 12.98 -6.64 0.73
N ALA A 117 11.92 -7.44 0.71
CA ALA A 117 11.97 -8.81 1.24
C ALA A 117 12.86 -9.75 0.41
N ASN A 118 13.06 -9.43 -0.87
CA ASN A 118 13.79 -10.28 -1.81
C ASN A 118 15.11 -9.64 -2.29
N GLY A 119 15.51 -8.49 -1.73
CA GLY A 119 16.75 -7.80 -2.10
C GLY A 119 16.80 -7.37 -3.57
N LEU A 120 15.64 -7.02 -4.15
CA LEU A 120 15.56 -6.55 -5.53
C LEU A 120 15.99 -5.09 -5.63
N ASP A 121 16.59 -4.73 -6.75
CA ASP A 121 16.87 -3.34 -7.07
C ASP A 121 15.57 -2.60 -7.46
N GLN A 122 15.43 -1.37 -6.99
CA GLN A 122 14.33 -0.51 -7.40
C GLN A 122 14.81 0.94 -7.54
N GLU A 123 14.38 1.58 -8.63
CA GLU A 123 14.59 3.01 -8.81
C GLU A 123 13.92 3.82 -7.70
N GLU A 124 14.64 4.85 -7.26
CA GLU A 124 14.13 5.87 -6.36
C GLU A 124 12.85 6.53 -6.89
N PRO A 125 11.91 6.91 -6.01
CA PRO A 125 10.73 7.67 -6.37
C PRO A 125 11.10 8.99 -7.06
N SER A 126 10.39 9.35 -8.14
CA SER A 126 10.50 10.69 -8.72
C SER A 126 9.88 11.74 -7.80
N ASN A 127 10.30 13.00 -7.92
CA ASN A 127 9.69 14.12 -7.19
C ASN A 127 8.16 14.19 -7.39
N GLU A 128 7.69 13.92 -8.62
CA GLU A 128 6.25 13.86 -8.93
C GLU A 128 5.52 12.78 -8.12
N LEU A 129 6.17 11.62 -7.92
CA LEU A 129 5.65 10.54 -7.11
C LEU A 129 5.69 10.92 -5.63
N GLU A 130 6.80 11.46 -5.13
CA GLU A 130 6.94 11.91 -3.74
C GLU A 130 5.86 12.92 -3.35
N ASP A 131 5.56 13.90 -4.22
CA ASP A 131 4.48 14.86 -3.98
C ASP A 131 3.10 14.20 -3.92
N ALA A 132 2.86 13.19 -4.77
CA ALA A 132 1.62 12.42 -4.73
C ALA A 132 1.52 11.55 -3.47
N LEU A 133 2.64 10.95 -3.04
CA LEU A 133 2.73 10.14 -1.82
C LEU A 133 2.56 11.02 -0.57
N TRP A 134 3.06 12.25 -0.57
CA TRP A 134 2.86 13.20 0.53
C TRP A 134 1.38 13.49 0.79
N LEU A 135 0.63 13.73 -0.29
CA LEU A 135 -0.81 13.95 -0.17
C LEU A 135 -1.56 12.67 0.22
N ARG A 136 -1.06 11.50 -0.20
CA ARG A 136 -1.63 10.21 0.18
C ARG A 136 -1.40 9.88 1.66
N VAL A 137 -0.17 10.05 2.15
CA VAL A 137 0.22 9.63 3.50
C VAL A 137 -0.53 10.41 4.56
N GLN A 138 -0.83 11.69 4.34
CA GLN A 138 -1.66 12.48 5.27
C GLN A 138 -3.03 11.84 5.51
N VAL A 139 -3.70 11.40 4.45
CA VAL A 139 -5.00 10.71 4.52
C VAL A 139 -4.84 9.31 5.12
N ALA A 140 -3.83 8.54 4.68
CA ALA A 140 -3.57 7.19 5.15
C ALA A 140 -3.28 7.16 6.65
N ALA A 141 -2.36 8.01 7.10
CA ALA A 141 -1.93 8.07 8.49
C ALA A 141 -3.08 8.49 9.41
N ARG A 142 -3.91 9.45 8.99
CA ARG A 142 -5.14 9.77 9.72
C ARG A 142 -6.08 8.57 9.83
N GLN A 143 -6.31 7.84 8.75
CA GLN A 143 -7.22 6.69 8.75
C GLN A 143 -6.71 5.55 9.65
N LEU A 144 -5.42 5.24 9.56
CA LEU A 144 -4.78 4.11 10.24
C LEU A 144 -4.47 4.40 11.70
N HIS A 145 -4.08 5.64 12.04
CA HIS A 145 -3.52 5.98 13.36
C HIS A 145 -4.42 6.83 14.26
N ARG A 146 -5.52 7.44 13.77
CA ARG A 146 -6.36 8.37 14.58
C ARG A 146 -6.85 7.84 15.93
N ARG A 147 -6.94 6.52 16.10
CA ARG A 147 -7.38 5.89 17.36
C ARG A 147 -6.23 5.51 18.31
N ARG A 148 -5.00 5.42 17.80
CA ARG A 148 -3.85 4.86 18.53
C ARG A 148 -2.72 5.86 18.77
N ARG A 149 -2.62 6.92 17.95
CA ARG A 149 -1.56 7.92 18.03
C ARG A 149 -2.17 9.33 18.00
N PRO A 150 -2.72 9.85 19.12
CA PRO A 150 -3.16 11.25 19.17
C PRO A 150 -1.95 12.19 19.04
N GLY A 151 -2.14 13.36 18.43
CA GLY A 151 -1.06 14.35 18.29
C GLY A 151 0.05 13.98 17.30
N LEU A 152 -0.21 13.02 16.39
CA LEU A 152 0.73 12.63 15.33
C LEU A 152 0.88 13.72 14.27
N VAL A 153 2.12 14.11 14.04
CA VAL A 153 2.59 15.04 13.01
C VAL A 153 3.56 14.30 12.09
N LEU A 154 3.35 14.45 10.78
CA LEU A 154 4.29 13.99 9.77
C LEU A 154 5.11 15.17 9.27
N GLU A 155 6.42 14.98 9.12
CA GLU A 155 7.35 15.98 8.62
C GLU A 155 8.16 15.37 7.47
N THR A 156 8.40 16.13 6.42
CA THR A 156 9.27 15.69 5.33
C THR A 156 10.66 16.27 5.50
N THR A 157 11.65 15.61 4.90
CA THR A 157 13.04 16.11 4.85
C THR A 157 13.18 17.43 4.12
N ASP A 158 12.24 17.76 3.21
CA ASP A 158 12.14 19.05 2.52
C ASP A 158 11.24 20.07 3.25
N SER A 159 11.04 19.92 4.56
CA SER A 159 10.39 20.89 5.46
C SER A 159 8.88 21.09 5.29
N ARG A 160 8.16 20.13 4.69
CA ARG A 160 6.68 20.08 4.76
C ARG A 160 6.26 19.44 6.08
N SER A 161 5.14 19.87 6.64
CA SER A 161 4.61 19.34 7.90
C SER A 161 3.09 19.27 7.87
N ALA A 162 2.52 18.22 8.48
CA ALA A 162 1.08 18.04 8.60
C ALA A 162 0.73 17.30 9.90
N GLN A 163 -0.11 17.92 10.73
CA GLN A 163 -0.75 17.22 11.84
C GLN A 163 -1.90 16.34 11.30
N VAL A 164 -1.72 15.02 11.36
CA VAL A 164 -2.63 14.06 10.72
C VAL A 164 -3.67 13.49 11.69
N THR A 165 -3.46 13.63 13.01
CA THR A 165 -4.41 13.20 14.04
C THR A 165 -4.68 14.32 15.04
N GLY A 166 -5.88 14.30 15.64
CA GLY A 166 -6.26 15.29 16.64
C GLY A 166 -5.51 15.14 17.97
N GLY A 167 -5.58 16.17 18.81
CA GLY A 167 -4.88 16.26 20.09
C GLY A 167 -3.69 17.23 20.05
N THR A 168 -3.01 17.38 21.20
CA THR A 168 -1.78 18.19 21.29
C THR A 168 -0.65 17.48 20.53
N PRO A 169 0.10 18.17 19.64
CA PRO A 169 1.26 17.59 18.97
C PRO A 169 2.25 16.98 19.97
N GLY A 170 2.60 15.71 19.76
CA GLY A 170 3.48 14.97 20.69
C GLY A 170 4.11 13.72 20.08
N THR A 171 3.93 13.48 18.78
CA THR A 171 4.72 12.48 18.05
C THR A 171 4.96 13.02 16.66
N PHE A 172 6.23 13.15 16.31
CA PHE A 172 6.70 13.66 15.03
C PHE A 172 7.42 12.52 14.31
N VAL A 173 7.08 12.34 13.05
CA VAL A 173 7.70 11.31 12.20
C VAL A 173 8.22 12.00 10.97
N THR A 174 9.54 11.96 10.80
CA THR A 174 10.25 12.72 9.79
C THR A 174 10.89 11.77 8.77
N GLY A 175 10.68 11.99 7.48
CA GLY A 175 11.28 11.19 6.40
C GLY A 175 10.78 11.61 5.02
N PRO A 176 11.31 11.05 3.92
CA PRO A 176 10.73 11.28 2.60
C PRO A 176 9.29 10.72 2.55
N PRO A 177 8.38 11.31 1.74
CA PRO A 177 6.98 10.88 1.68
C PRO A 177 6.77 9.39 1.39
N SER A 178 7.63 8.78 0.58
CA SER A 178 7.69 7.34 0.33
C SER A 178 7.89 6.50 1.60
N GLU A 179 8.87 6.85 2.43
CA GLU A 179 9.16 6.15 3.68
C GLU A 179 8.11 6.45 4.76
N LEU A 180 7.62 7.68 4.83
CA LEU A 180 6.49 8.03 5.69
C LEU A 180 5.25 7.18 5.36
N LEU A 181 5.01 6.90 4.07
CA LEU A 181 3.90 6.06 3.66
C LEU A 181 4.11 4.60 4.10
N CYS A 182 5.30 4.04 3.90
CA CYS A 182 5.64 2.69 4.36
C CYS A 182 5.47 2.56 5.88
N TRP A 183 6.00 3.53 6.63
CA TRP A 183 5.82 3.64 8.07
C TRP A 183 4.35 3.71 8.47
N ALA A 184 3.56 4.57 7.81
CA ALA A 184 2.14 4.73 8.11
C ALA A 184 1.35 3.43 7.91
N TYR A 185 1.78 2.61 6.96
CA TYR A 185 1.25 1.29 6.65
C TYR A 185 1.80 0.18 7.56
N GLY A 186 2.62 0.49 8.56
CA GLY A 186 3.09 -0.47 9.56
C GLY A 186 4.45 -1.11 9.25
N ARG A 187 5.19 -0.62 8.25
CA ARG A 187 6.54 -1.10 7.93
C ARG A 187 7.60 -0.38 8.78
N GLU A 188 7.31 -0.19 10.06
CA GLU A 188 8.11 0.67 10.96
C GLU A 188 9.55 0.19 11.11
N GLY A 189 9.80 -1.12 11.04
CA GLY A 189 11.15 -1.70 11.18
C GLY A 189 12.05 -1.57 9.95
N VAL A 190 11.51 -1.16 8.80
CA VAL A 190 12.26 -1.05 7.54
C VAL A 190 12.09 0.30 6.83
N ALA A 191 11.20 1.15 7.34
CA ALA A 191 10.99 2.49 6.82
C ALA A 191 12.08 3.44 7.34
N ASP A 192 12.72 4.18 6.43
CA ASP A 192 13.74 5.17 6.80
C ASP A 192 13.08 6.47 7.28
N VAL A 193 12.73 6.49 8.57
CA VAL A 193 12.12 7.63 9.24
C VAL A 193 12.73 7.85 10.63
N THR A 194 12.75 9.10 11.05
CA THR A 194 13.10 9.50 12.43
C THR A 194 11.84 9.78 13.23
N ILE A 195 11.75 9.25 14.46
CA ILE A 195 10.60 9.46 15.34
C ILE A 195 11.03 10.27 16.57
N ARG A 196 10.35 11.38 16.82
CA ARG A 196 10.52 12.25 18.00
C ARG A 196 9.22 12.33 18.78
N ARG A 197 9.29 12.23 20.11
CA ARG A 197 8.14 12.31 21.03
C ARG A 197 8.29 13.53 21.93
#